data_AF-A0A973WA97-F1
#
_entry.id   AF-A0A973WA97-F1
#
_cell.length_a   1.000
_cell.length_b   1.000
_cell.length_c   1.000
_cell.angle_alpha   90.00
_cell.angle_beta   90.00
_cell.angle_gamma   90.00
#
_symmetry.space_group_name_H-M   'P 1'
#
loop_
_entity.id
_entity.type
_entity.pdbx_description
1 polymer ?
#
loop_
_entity_poly.entity_id
_entity_poly.type
_entity_poly.pdbx_seq_one_letter_code
_entity_poly.pdbx_strand_id
1 'polypeptide(L)'
;MSDDLHLEEKAIEAVLFYREALTAAEKSETVQALAHRALMNMLPELERAVLEDRSPSIRSKLFDAGAKAVVRLNEARQVSDEATARLEGARQALAALEGQLGYIPNVPATANRI
;
A
#
# COMPACT_ATOMS: atom_id res chain seq x y z
N MET A 1 -23.35 -32.90 2.06
CA MET A 1 -22.90 -32.25 3.32
C MET A 1 -21.39 -32.04 3.39
N SER A 2 -20.57 -32.58 2.47
CA SER A 2 -19.11 -32.33 2.45
C SER A 2 -18.73 -31.04 1.71
N ASP A 3 -19.49 -30.66 0.69
CA ASP A 3 -19.13 -29.55 -0.20
C ASP A 3 -19.38 -28.18 0.46
N ASP A 4 -20.46 -28.03 1.24
CA ASP A 4 -20.79 -26.79 1.95
C ASP A 4 -19.75 -26.44 3.02
N LEU A 5 -19.25 -27.45 3.75
CA LEU A 5 -18.20 -27.29 4.76
C LEU A 5 -16.88 -26.83 4.12
N HIS A 6 -16.55 -27.35 2.94
CA HIS A 6 -15.36 -26.97 2.20
C HIS A 6 -15.49 -25.55 1.58
N LEU A 7 -16.69 -25.13 1.21
CA LEU A 7 -16.97 -23.77 0.74
C LEU A 7 -16.86 -22.75 1.88
N GLU A 8 -17.37 -23.09 3.07
CA GLU A 8 -17.28 -22.23 4.25
C GLU A 8 -15.83 -22.03 4.70
N GLU A 9 -15.01 -23.09 4.73
CA GLU A 9 -13.57 -23.01 5.01
C GLU A 9 -12.85 -22.07 4.03
N LYS A 10 -13.12 -22.20 2.72
CA LYS A 10 -12.57 -21.29 1.70
C LYS A 10 -13.00 -19.84 1.89
N ALA A 11 -14.26 -19.62 2.26
CA ALA A 11 -14.77 -18.28 2.53
C ALA A 11 -14.10 -17.65 3.77
N ILE A 12 -13.83 -18.45 4.81
CA ILE A 12 -13.06 -17.99 5.98
C ILE A 12 -11.64 -17.59 5.58
N GLU A 13 -10.94 -18.41 4.80
CA GLU A 13 -9.60 -18.09 4.29
C GLU A 13 -9.60 -16.83 3.42
N ALA A 14 -10.60 -16.68 2.55
CA ALA A 14 -10.75 -15.49 1.71
C ALA A 14 -10.98 -14.21 2.51
N VAL A 15 -11.76 -14.26 3.61
CA VAL A 15 -11.93 -13.12 4.52
C VAL A 15 -10.61 -12.75 5.19
N LEU A 16 -9.83 -13.73 5.65
CA LEU A 16 -8.51 -13.47 6.25
C LEU A 16 -7.55 -12.83 5.24
N PHE A 17 -7.49 -13.38 4.03
CA PHE A 17 -6.66 -12.86 2.96
C PHE A 17 -7.06 -11.44 2.55
N TYR A 18 -8.37 -11.16 2.46
CA TYR A 18 -8.90 -9.82 2.20
C TYR A 18 -8.45 -8.82 3.26
N ARG A 19 -8.54 -9.17 4.56
CA ARG A 19 -8.11 -8.29 5.66
C ARG A 19 -6.60 -8.03 5.64
N GLU A 20 -5.80 -9.05 5.35
CA GLU A 20 -4.35 -8.89 5.18
C GLU A 20 -4.04 -7.95 4.00
N ALA A 21 -4.67 -8.16 2.85
CA ALA A 21 -4.49 -7.32 1.67
C ALA A 21 -4.93 -5.86 1.93
N LEU A 22 -6.03 -5.67 2.68
CA LEU A 22 -6.50 -4.35 3.08
C LEU A 22 -5.47 -3.63 3.96
N THR A 23 -4.94 -4.32 4.97
CA THR A 23 -3.91 -3.78 5.86
C THR A 23 -2.65 -3.40 5.08
N ALA A 24 -2.25 -4.23 4.11
CA ALA A 24 -1.11 -3.94 3.24
C ALA A 24 -1.36 -2.70 2.35
N ALA A 25 -2.56 -2.57 1.78
CA ALA A 25 -2.96 -1.41 0.98
C ALA A 25 -2.95 -0.12 1.81
N GLU A 26 -3.56 -0.10 2.99
CA GLU A 26 -3.57 1.07 3.90
C GLU A 26 -2.15 1.50 4.31
N LYS A 27 -1.29 0.52 4.62
CA LYS A 27 0.13 0.79 4.94
C LYS A 27 0.86 1.39 3.73
N SER A 28 0.62 0.84 2.53
CA SER A 28 1.25 1.32 1.30
C SER A 28 0.85 2.76 0.97
N GLU A 29 -0.43 3.10 1.14
CA GLU A 29 -0.95 4.46 0.94
C GLU A 29 -0.26 5.44 1.88
N THR A 30 -0.11 5.06 3.15
CA THR A 30 0.60 5.88 4.15
C THR A 30 2.06 6.12 3.75
N VAL A 31 2.77 5.09 3.30
CA VAL A 31 4.17 5.20 2.85
C VAL A 31 4.28 6.09 1.62
N GLN A 32 3.39 5.92 0.64
CA GLN A 32 3.35 6.77 -0.54
C GLN A 32 3.07 8.24 -0.19
N ALA A 33 2.13 8.51 0.70
CA ALA A 33 1.81 9.86 1.16
C ALA A 33 3.01 10.51 1.86
N LEU A 34 3.74 9.76 2.69
CA LEU A 34 4.98 10.23 3.33
C LEU A 34 6.09 10.52 2.33
N ALA A 35 6.31 9.64 1.35
CA ALA A 35 7.31 9.85 0.30
C ALA A 35 6.97 11.09 -0.55
N HIS A 36 5.69 11.26 -0.89
CA HIS A 36 5.20 12.41 -1.63
C HIS A 36 5.43 13.71 -0.84
N ARG A 37 5.06 13.72 0.44
CA ARG A 37 5.27 14.87 1.33
C ARG A 37 6.75 15.21 1.47
N ALA A 38 7.62 14.21 1.60
CA ALA A 38 9.06 14.43 1.69
C ALA A 38 9.61 15.10 0.42
N LEU A 39 9.17 14.68 -0.76
CA LEU A 39 9.53 15.32 -2.03
C LEU A 39 9.01 16.77 -2.10
N MET A 40 7.73 16.99 -1.76
CA MET A 40 7.12 18.33 -1.79
C MET A 40 7.81 19.31 -0.83
N ASN A 41 8.25 18.84 0.33
CA ASN A 41 9.01 19.66 1.29
C ASN A 41 10.42 19.99 0.80
N MET A 42 10.98 19.20 -0.13
CA MET A 42 12.33 19.40 -0.66
C MET A 42 12.36 20.37 -1.85
N LEU A 43 11.26 20.48 -2.60
CA LEU A 43 11.18 21.34 -3.79
C LEU A 43 11.55 22.81 -3.51
N PRO A 44 11.06 23.47 -2.44
CA PRO A 44 11.45 24.86 -2.14
C PRO A 44 12.94 25.03 -1.84
N GLU A 45 13.58 24.03 -1.22
CA GLU A 45 15.01 24.08 -0.91
C GLU A 45 15.87 23.90 -2.17
N LEU A 46 15.41 23.08 -3.11
CA LEU A 46 16.01 22.97 -4.44
C LEU A 46 15.90 24.28 -5.22
N GLU A 47 14.71 24.89 -5.22
CA GLU A 47 14.47 26.17 -5.89
C GLU A 47 15.36 27.28 -5.30
N ARG A 48 15.40 27.42 -3.96
CA ARG A 48 16.30 28.36 -3.28
C ARG A 48 17.76 28.11 -3.62
N ALA A 49 18.20 26.86 -3.69
CA ALA A 49 19.58 26.55 -4.01
C ALA A 49 19.99 27.02 -5.41
N VAL A 50 19.06 27.05 -6.36
CA VAL A 50 19.26 27.59 -7.71
C VAL A 50 19.18 29.11 -7.72
N LEU A 51 18.14 29.71 -7.11
CA LEU A 51 17.90 31.16 -7.12
C LEU A 51 18.95 31.95 -6.33
N GLU A 52 19.41 31.43 -5.20
CA GLU A 52 20.40 32.07 -4.32
C GLU A 52 21.85 31.81 -4.77
N ASP A 53 22.05 31.17 -5.93
CA ASP A 53 23.35 30.70 -6.44
C ASP A 53 24.22 30.05 -5.36
N ARG A 54 23.62 29.11 -4.60
CA ARG A 54 24.35 28.40 -3.55
C ARG A 54 25.55 27.67 -4.14
N SER A 55 26.55 27.44 -3.27
CA SER A 55 27.79 26.79 -3.70
C SER A 55 27.50 25.49 -4.48
N PRO A 56 28.29 25.18 -5.53
CA PRO A 56 28.05 24.00 -6.36
C PRO A 56 27.95 22.69 -5.56
N SER A 57 28.69 22.57 -4.45
CA SER A 57 28.64 21.41 -3.57
C SER A 57 27.33 21.26 -2.81
N ILE A 58 26.68 22.38 -2.41
CA ILE A 58 25.36 22.36 -1.77
C ILE A 58 24.29 22.00 -2.80
N ARG A 59 24.34 22.62 -3.99
CA ARG A 59 23.41 22.31 -5.09
C ARG A 59 23.45 20.83 -5.47
N SER A 60 24.64 20.28 -5.69
CA SER A 60 24.82 18.86 -6.03
C SER A 60 24.18 17.93 -4.99
N LYS A 61 24.44 18.17 -3.70
CA LYS A 61 23.86 17.37 -2.61
C LYS A 61 22.33 17.42 -2.57
N LEU A 62 21.76 18.61 -2.81
CA LEU A 62 20.30 18.77 -2.87
C LEU A 62 19.71 18.07 -4.07
N PHE A 63 20.33 18.17 -5.26
CA PHE A 63 19.90 17.43 -6.44
C PHE A 63 19.95 15.91 -6.23
N ASP A 64 21.02 15.40 -5.62
CA ASP A 64 21.12 13.97 -5.28
C ASP A 64 20.03 13.53 -4.30
N ALA A 65 19.74 14.36 -3.29
CA ALA A 65 18.66 14.10 -2.34
C ALA A 65 17.29 14.12 -3.04
N GLY A 66 17.07 15.06 -3.96
CA GLY A 66 15.86 15.17 -4.76
C GLY A 66 15.66 13.96 -5.66
N ALA A 67 16.70 13.54 -6.37
CA ALA A 67 16.68 12.33 -7.19
C ALA A 67 16.32 11.09 -6.35
N LYS A 68 16.92 10.93 -5.17
CA LYS A 68 16.58 9.84 -4.23
C LYS A 68 15.14 9.92 -3.73
N ALA A 69 14.61 11.11 -3.46
CA ALA A 69 13.23 11.30 -3.05
C ALA A 69 12.24 10.93 -4.17
N VAL A 70 12.55 11.26 -5.42
CA VAL A 70 11.75 10.84 -6.60
C VAL A 70 11.76 9.32 -6.75
N VAL A 71 12.93 8.67 -6.65
CA VAL A 71 13.04 7.20 -6.71
C VAL A 71 12.17 6.55 -5.63
N ARG A 72 12.29 7.00 -4.37
CA ARG A 72 11.49 6.48 -3.26
C ARG A 72 9.99 6.66 -3.46
N LEU A 73 9.57 7.79 -4.03
CA LEU A 73 8.15 8.01 -4.33
C LEU A 73 7.66 7.03 -5.42
N ASN A 74 8.46 6.79 -6.45
CA ASN A 74 8.10 5.85 -7.51
C ASN A 74 8.04 4.41 -6.98
N GLU A 75 8.99 4.00 -6.15
CA GLU A 75 8.96 2.69 -5.48
C GLU A 75 7.72 2.55 -4.59
N ALA A 76 7.40 3.58 -3.79
CA ALA A 76 6.21 3.57 -2.94
C ALA A 76 4.91 3.49 -3.74
N ARG A 77 4.83 4.17 -4.90
CA ARG A 77 3.69 4.07 -5.83
C ARG A 77 3.54 2.66 -6.38
N GLN A 78 4.63 2.06 -6.87
CA GLN A 78 4.59 0.70 -7.37
C GLN A 78 4.09 -0.29 -6.31
N VAL A 79 4.60 -0.19 -5.09
CA VAL A 79 4.13 -1.03 -3.97
C VAL A 79 2.65 -0.79 -3.67
N SER A 80 2.18 0.46 -3.75
CA SER A 80 0.77 0.78 -3.54
C SER A 80 -0.14 0.26 -4.65
N ASP A 81 0.30 0.34 -5.90
CA ASP A 81 -0.41 -0.21 -7.05
C ASP A 81 -0.54 -1.74 -6.93
N GLU A 82 0.55 -2.42 -6.56
CA GLU A 82 0.57 -3.86 -6.32
C GLU A 82 -0.34 -4.26 -5.15
N ALA A 83 -0.29 -3.52 -4.02
CA ALA A 83 -1.13 -3.78 -2.87
C ALA A 83 -2.62 -3.56 -3.17
N THR A 84 -2.95 -2.52 -3.94
CA THR A 84 -4.32 -2.21 -4.36
C THR A 84 -4.85 -3.27 -5.33
N ALA A 85 -4.02 -3.73 -6.28
CA ALA A 85 -4.38 -4.82 -7.18
C ALA A 85 -4.64 -6.13 -6.42
N ARG A 86 -3.80 -6.43 -5.42
CA ARG A 86 -3.98 -7.61 -4.54
C ARG A 86 -5.27 -7.51 -3.73
N LEU A 87 -5.56 -6.34 -3.16
CA LEU A 87 -6.81 -6.09 -2.42
C LEU A 87 -8.03 -6.28 -3.33
N GLU A 88 -8.00 -5.74 -4.54
CA GLU A 88 -9.10 -5.90 -5.49
C GLU A 88 -9.29 -7.38 -5.89
N GLY A 89 -8.20 -8.11 -6.14
CA GLY A 89 -8.26 -9.55 -6.38
C GLY A 89 -8.85 -10.32 -5.19
N ALA A 90 -8.45 -9.99 -3.97
CA ALA A 90 -9.01 -10.58 -2.75
C ALA A 90 -10.51 -10.28 -2.61
N ARG A 91 -10.92 -9.05 -2.91
CA ARG A 91 -12.32 -8.61 -2.88
C ARG A 91 -13.17 -9.40 -3.87
N GLN A 92 -12.68 -9.59 -5.10
CA GLN A 92 -13.37 -10.37 -6.14
C GLN A 92 -13.50 -11.85 -5.75
N ALA A 93 -12.43 -12.44 -5.21
CA ALA A 93 -12.47 -13.83 -4.74
C ALA A 93 -13.48 -14.02 -3.60
N LEU A 94 -13.51 -13.09 -2.64
CA LEU A 94 -14.47 -13.11 -1.55
C LEU A 94 -15.91 -12.94 -2.04
N ALA A 95 -16.16 -12.01 -2.96
CA ALA A 95 -17.49 -11.80 -3.55
C ALA A 95 -17.98 -13.03 -4.34
N ALA A 96 -17.09 -13.75 -5.03
CA ALA A 96 -17.43 -14.99 -5.72
C ALA A 96 -17.84 -16.10 -4.73
N LEU A 97 -17.17 -16.19 -3.59
CA LEU A 97 -17.49 -17.15 -2.53
C LEU A 97 -18.79 -16.78 -1.80
N GLU A 98 -19.02 -15.50 -1.52
CA GLU A 98 -20.29 -15.00 -0.99
C GLU A 98 -21.45 -15.35 -1.93
N GLY A 99 -21.28 -15.20 -3.24
CA GLY A 99 -22.29 -15.56 -4.23
C GLY A 99 -22.63 -17.06 -4.24
N GLN A 100 -21.67 -17.94 -3.90
CA GLN A 100 -21.89 -19.39 -3.81
C GLN A 100 -22.49 -19.80 -2.46
N LEU A 101 -22.01 -19.21 -1.37
CA LEU A 101 -22.38 -19.56 0.00
C LEU A 101 -23.69 -18.89 0.44
N GLY A 102 -24.04 -17.75 -0.15
CA GLY A 102 -25.21 -16.93 0.19
C GLY A 102 -25.01 -16.01 1.41
N TYR A 103 -23.84 -16.04 2.04
CA TYR A 103 -23.45 -15.17 3.15
C TYR A 103 -21.92 -15.05 3.23
N ILE A 104 -21.42 -14.09 4.01
CA ILE A 104 -20.01 -13.98 4.39
C ILE A 104 -19.85 -14.55 5.82
N PRO A 105 -18.97 -15.55 6.04
CA PRO A 105 -18.75 -16.09 7.37
C PRO A 105 -18.24 -15.04 8.36
N ASN A 106 -18.72 -15.11 9.60
CA ASN A 106 -18.22 -14.25 10.66
C ASN A 106 -16.85 -14.75 11.14
N VAL A 107 -15.78 -14.17 10.60
CA VAL A 107 -14.41 -14.45 11.05
C VAL A 107 -14.04 -13.44 12.13
N PRO A 108 -13.80 -13.84 13.38
CA PRO A 108 -13.35 -12.92 14.42
C PRO A 108 -12.03 -12.26 13.99
N ALA A 109 -11.83 -11.00 14.38
CA ALA A 109 -10.51 -10.39 14.23
C ALA A 109 -9.55 -11.24 15.05
N THR A 110 -8.51 -11.80 14.41
CA THR A 110 -7.48 -12.55 15.13
C THR A 110 -6.96 -11.64 16.23
N ALA A 111 -7.24 -11.97 17.49
CA ALA A 111 -6.60 -11.29 18.61
C ALA A 111 -5.10 -11.44 18.37
N ASN A 112 -4.38 -10.32 18.26
CA ASN A 112 -2.93 -10.31 18.21
C ASN A 112 -2.43 -11.31 19.25
N ARG A 113 -1.84 -12.42 18.81
CA ARG A 113 -1.03 -13.25 19.69
C ARG A 113 0.16 -12.37 20.05
N ILE A 114 0.14 -11.93 21.31
CA ILE A 114 1.14 -11.13 22.02
C ILE A 114 2.53 -11.74 21.84
#